data_AF-A0A7U9S0M0-F1
#
_entry.id   AF-A0A7U9S0M0-F1
#
_cell.length_a   1.000
_cell.length_b   1.000
_cell.length_c   1.000
_cell.angle_alpha   90.00
_cell.angle_beta   90.00
_cell.angle_gamma   90.00
#
_symmetry.space_group_name_H-M   'P 1'
#
loop_
_entity.id
_entity.type
_entity.pdbx_description
1 polymer ?
#
loop_
_entity_poly.entity_id
_entity_poly.type
_entity_poly.pdbx_seq_one_letter_code
_entity_poly.pdbx_strand_id
1 'polypeptide(L)'
;MKQNYVLDIHTHTLASGHAFGTIREMAQAASERHLELLGVSEHGPGIPGTVEPIYFSTLRCVPRCLYGVTILHGCEINVLNGGTLSLDQKYIDFLDYAIIGIHEQCYQNEGEEKNTDHVISCMKQEKVHFLAHPDDDHTPLDYKRLVPAAKKYHVALEVNNNTFRRKQRRKNCLENYKEMLSLCMEYRAPVLVSSDAHDPSQVGDISLAAEFLDQIGFDETLILNTDAEKFLNFISFACACGNV
;
A
#
# COMPACT_ATOMS: atom_id res chain seq x y z
N MET A 1 8.76 5.88 -22.56
CA MET A 1 10.03 5.91 -21.80
C MET A 1 9.89 4.84 -20.72
N LYS A 2 10.95 4.11 -20.34
CA LYS A 2 10.80 3.06 -19.32
C LYS A 2 10.44 3.78 -18.01
N GLN A 3 9.27 3.49 -17.44
CA GLN A 3 8.80 4.15 -16.21
C GLN A 3 9.85 4.00 -15.11
N ASN A 4 10.23 5.12 -14.50
CA ASN A 4 11.20 5.15 -13.41
C ASN A 4 10.43 5.20 -12.09
N TYR A 5 10.31 4.06 -11.44
CA TYR A 5 9.70 3.96 -10.12
C TYR A 5 10.80 4.06 -9.07
N VAL A 6 10.65 5.01 -8.16
CA VAL A 6 11.71 5.40 -7.23
C VAL A 6 11.44 4.97 -5.78
N LEU A 7 10.29 4.34 -5.53
CA LEU A 7 9.92 3.88 -4.20
C LEU A 7 8.99 2.67 -4.23
N ASP A 8 9.05 1.90 -3.14
CA ASP A 8 8.20 0.75 -2.85
C ASP A 8 7.78 0.80 -1.39
N ILE A 9 6.48 1.00 -1.13
CA ILE A 9 5.98 1.31 0.23
C ILE A 9 5.05 0.25 0.80
N HIS A 10 4.73 -0.78 0.03
CA HIS A 10 4.03 -1.94 0.53
C HIS A 10 5.02 -3.09 0.60
N THR A 11 5.71 -3.23 1.74
CA THR A 11 6.68 -4.31 1.97
C THR A 11 6.59 -4.82 3.41
N HIS A 12 6.86 -6.10 3.59
CA HIS A 12 6.72 -6.82 4.85
C HIS A 12 8.06 -7.44 5.24
N THR A 13 8.39 -7.45 6.53
CA THR A 13 9.63 -8.05 7.04
C THR A 13 9.33 -9.33 7.83
N LEU A 14 10.38 -9.97 8.34
CA LEU A 14 10.29 -11.10 9.27
C LEU A 14 9.31 -10.85 10.44
N ALA A 15 9.06 -9.59 10.80
CA ALA A 15 8.14 -9.20 11.85
C ALA A 15 6.67 -9.58 11.54
N SER A 16 6.26 -9.63 10.27
CA SER A 16 4.91 -10.08 9.87
C SER A 16 4.66 -11.58 10.07
N GLY A 17 5.70 -12.38 10.35
CA GLY A 17 5.58 -13.83 10.62
C GLY A 17 5.44 -14.74 9.39
N HIS A 18 5.06 -14.19 8.23
CA HIS A 18 5.04 -14.90 6.94
C HIS A 18 5.81 -14.17 5.81
N ALA A 19 6.60 -13.18 6.18
CA ALA A 19 7.62 -12.57 5.32
C ALA A 19 9.02 -12.91 5.82
N PHE A 20 10.00 -12.70 4.95
CA PHE A 20 11.41 -13.03 5.16
C PHE A 20 12.24 -11.77 4.95
N GLY A 21 13.37 -11.71 5.66
CA GLY A 21 14.26 -10.55 5.65
C GLY A 21 13.95 -9.54 6.76
N THR A 22 14.99 -8.96 7.33
CA THR A 22 14.94 -7.88 8.31
C THR A 22 14.76 -6.53 7.62
N ILE A 23 14.40 -5.48 8.37
CA ILE A 23 14.38 -4.09 7.86
C ILE A 23 15.69 -3.72 7.14
N ARG A 24 16.85 -4.22 7.61
CA ARG A 24 18.15 -3.94 6.99
C ARG A 24 18.32 -4.65 5.65
N GLU A 25 17.92 -5.92 5.56
CA GLU A 25 18.00 -6.67 4.30
C GLU A 25 17.03 -6.11 3.27
N MET A 26 15.83 -5.69 3.69
CA MET A 26 14.87 -5.00 2.82
C MET A 26 15.44 -3.66 2.32
N ALA A 27 16.03 -2.86 3.22
CA ALA A 27 16.65 -1.58 2.86
C ALA A 27 17.88 -1.74 1.94
N GLN A 28 18.70 -2.77 2.17
CA GLN A 28 19.82 -3.10 1.30
C GLN A 28 19.31 -3.48 -0.11
N ALA A 29 18.29 -4.34 -0.19
CA ALA A 29 17.66 -4.73 -1.44
C ALA A 29 17.05 -3.54 -2.21
N ALA A 30 16.48 -2.56 -1.50
CA ALA A 30 16.02 -1.30 -2.08
C ALA A 30 17.18 -0.47 -2.64
N SER A 31 18.29 -0.37 -1.90
CA SER A 31 19.51 0.34 -2.31
C SER A 31 20.13 -0.26 -3.58
N GLU A 32 20.24 -1.59 -3.64
CA GLU A 32 20.75 -2.34 -4.79
C GLU A 32 19.88 -2.15 -6.05
N ARG A 33 18.61 -1.78 -5.87
CA ARG A 33 17.67 -1.44 -6.96
C ARG A 33 17.50 0.05 -7.17
N HIS A 34 18.31 0.87 -6.51
CA HIS A 34 18.31 2.33 -6.64
C HIS A 34 16.97 3.00 -6.25
N LEU A 35 16.22 2.40 -5.33
CA LEU A 35 15.06 3.06 -4.73
C LEU A 35 15.51 4.16 -3.77
N GLU A 36 14.80 5.28 -3.78
CA GLU A 36 15.03 6.42 -2.89
C GLU A 36 14.31 6.24 -1.56
N LEU A 37 13.10 5.67 -1.58
CA LEU A 37 12.26 5.44 -0.41
C LEU A 37 11.82 3.98 -0.32
N LEU A 38 11.82 3.43 0.89
CA LEU A 38 11.28 2.11 1.21
C LEU A 38 10.31 2.23 2.39
N GLY A 39 9.12 1.67 2.23
CA GLY A 39 8.13 1.58 3.30
C GLY A 39 8.13 0.23 4.00
N VAL A 40 8.27 0.24 5.33
CA VAL A 40 8.08 -0.95 6.18
C VAL A 40 6.64 -0.93 6.67
N SER A 41 5.79 -1.78 6.08
CA SER A 41 4.33 -1.72 6.25
C SER A 41 3.76 -3.05 6.73
N GLU A 42 4.26 -3.55 7.87
CA GLU A 42 3.79 -4.82 8.45
C GLU A 42 2.27 -4.85 8.60
N HIS A 43 1.70 -6.06 8.52
CA HIS A 43 0.29 -6.26 8.77
C HIS A 43 -0.14 -5.79 10.16
N GLY A 44 -1.32 -5.16 10.22
CA GLY A 44 -1.98 -4.83 11.47
C GLY A 44 -2.53 -6.07 12.22
N PRO A 45 -2.99 -5.90 13.46
CA PRO A 45 -3.51 -6.99 14.30
C PRO A 45 -4.62 -7.80 13.61
N GLY A 46 -4.61 -9.12 13.81
CA GLY A 46 -5.58 -10.06 13.26
C GLY A 46 -5.01 -11.01 12.21
N ILE A 47 -3.95 -10.63 11.51
CA ILE A 47 -3.22 -11.55 10.63
C ILE A 47 -2.40 -12.54 11.48
N PRO A 48 -2.55 -13.86 11.29
CA PRO A 48 -1.83 -14.84 12.09
C PRO A 48 -0.31 -14.70 11.97
N GLY A 49 0.37 -14.54 13.11
CA GLY A 49 1.84 -14.42 13.17
C GLY A 49 2.37 -12.99 13.04
N THR A 50 1.51 -12.01 12.83
CA THR A 50 1.92 -10.60 12.76
C THR A 50 2.38 -10.04 14.11
N VAL A 51 2.86 -8.80 14.09
CA VAL A 51 3.35 -8.05 15.24
C VAL A 51 2.25 -7.66 16.23
N GLU A 52 2.63 -7.57 17.51
CA GLU A 52 1.82 -6.86 18.51
C GLU A 52 1.81 -5.35 18.24
N PRO A 53 0.71 -4.63 18.51
CA PRO A 53 0.57 -3.20 18.18
C PRO A 53 1.68 -2.29 18.69
N ILE A 54 2.34 -2.65 19.80
CA ILE A 54 3.46 -1.88 20.36
C ILE A 54 4.61 -1.72 19.35
N TYR A 55 4.78 -2.66 18.42
CA TYR A 55 5.79 -2.62 17.37
C TYR A 55 5.80 -1.28 16.61
N PHE A 56 4.63 -0.80 16.19
CA PHE A 56 4.50 0.44 15.43
C PHE A 56 4.99 1.67 16.20
N SER A 57 4.80 1.69 17.53
CA SER A 57 5.34 2.77 18.37
C SER A 57 6.87 2.73 18.51
N THR A 58 7.48 1.54 18.33
CA THR A 58 8.92 1.31 18.44
C THR A 58 9.67 1.49 17.13
N LEU A 59 8.98 1.55 15.99
CA LEU A 59 9.60 1.79 14.68
C LEU A 59 10.42 3.09 14.66
N ARG A 60 10.08 4.08 15.47
CA ARG A 60 10.89 5.31 15.67
C ARG A 60 12.35 5.06 16.08
N CYS A 61 12.68 3.87 16.60
CA CYS A 61 14.03 3.47 16.95
C CYS A 61 14.85 3.02 15.73
N VAL A 62 14.21 2.77 14.58
CA VAL A 62 14.85 2.44 13.31
C VAL A 62 15.40 3.74 12.68
N PRO A 63 16.67 3.76 12.22
CA PRO A 63 17.22 4.91 11.51
C PRO A 63 16.38 5.25 10.27
N ARG A 64 16.12 6.55 10.06
CA ARG A 64 15.35 7.05 8.91
C ARG A 64 16.08 6.91 7.57
N CYS A 65 17.38 6.66 7.57
CA CYS A 65 18.15 6.37 6.37
C CYS A 65 19.02 5.13 6.60
N LEU A 66 18.92 4.16 5.69
CA LEU A 66 19.72 2.94 5.67
C LEU A 66 20.23 2.72 4.26
N TYR A 67 21.54 2.54 4.08
CA TYR A 67 22.15 2.29 2.76
C TYR A 67 21.80 3.34 1.69
N GLY A 68 21.56 4.60 2.10
CA GLY A 68 21.15 5.69 1.21
C GLY A 68 19.66 5.71 0.87
N VAL A 69 18.86 4.80 1.43
CA VAL A 69 17.41 4.72 1.24
C VAL A 69 16.70 5.31 2.44
N THR A 70 15.71 6.16 2.22
CA THR A 70 14.86 6.69 3.30
C THR A 70 13.83 5.63 3.71
N ILE A 71 13.74 5.39 5.02
CA ILE A 71 12.84 4.39 5.60
C ILE A 71 11.60 5.07 6.15
N LEU A 72 10.46 4.73 5.56
CA LEU A 72 9.14 5.15 5.99
C LEU A 72 8.49 4.05 6.83
N HIS A 73 7.84 4.45 7.91
CA HIS A 73 7.19 3.57 8.87
C HIS A 73 5.69 3.56 8.59
N GLY A 74 5.20 2.44 8.07
CA GLY A 74 3.79 2.25 7.76
C GLY A 74 3.19 1.03 8.44
N CYS A 75 1.94 0.76 8.09
CA CYS A 75 1.24 -0.45 8.46
C CYS A 75 0.19 -0.76 7.37
N GLU A 76 0.07 -2.02 7.00
CA GLU A 76 -1.09 -2.52 6.26
C GLU A 76 -2.18 -2.91 7.27
N ILE A 77 -3.06 -1.95 7.57
CA ILE A 77 -4.10 -2.08 8.58
C ILE A 77 -5.31 -2.79 7.98
N ASN A 78 -5.77 -3.85 8.64
CA ASN A 78 -6.98 -4.56 8.22
C ASN A 78 -8.22 -3.67 8.40
N VAL A 79 -9.02 -3.57 7.35
CA VAL A 79 -10.42 -3.12 7.41
C VAL A 79 -11.23 -4.24 8.05
N LEU A 80 -12.05 -3.88 9.05
CA LEU A 80 -12.95 -4.81 9.74
C LEU A 80 -14.40 -4.56 9.32
N ASN A 81 -15.25 -5.58 9.49
CA ASN A 81 -16.70 -5.43 9.40
C ASN A 81 -17.17 -4.27 10.30
N GLY A 82 -18.12 -3.46 9.81
CA GLY A 82 -18.55 -2.23 10.50
C GLY A 82 -17.72 -0.99 10.18
N GLY A 83 -16.69 -1.10 9.34
CA GLY A 83 -15.94 0.06 8.84
C GLY A 83 -14.99 0.67 9.86
N THR A 84 -14.35 -0.20 10.65
CA THR A 84 -13.32 0.14 11.64
C THR A 84 -11.98 -0.46 11.26
N LEU A 85 -10.91 0.09 11.82
CA LEU A 85 -9.53 -0.38 11.62
C LEU A 85 -9.12 -1.36 12.73
N SER A 86 -8.28 -2.34 12.38
CA SER A 86 -7.70 -3.30 13.33
C SER A 86 -6.61 -2.75 14.24
N LEU A 87 -6.15 -1.52 14.01
CA LEU A 87 -5.10 -0.87 14.80
C LEU A 87 -5.67 0.36 15.54
N ASP A 88 -5.42 0.45 16.85
CA ASP A 88 -5.87 1.58 17.66
C ASP A 88 -5.20 2.90 17.23
N GLN A 89 -5.92 4.01 17.37
CA GLN A 89 -5.44 5.38 17.07
C GLN A 89 -4.07 5.69 17.67
N LYS A 90 -3.86 5.33 18.95
CA LYS A 90 -2.61 5.59 19.67
C LYS A 90 -1.37 4.98 19.00
N TYR A 91 -1.53 3.97 18.16
CA TYR A 91 -0.45 3.37 17.38
C TYR A 91 -0.41 3.93 15.94
N ILE A 92 -1.57 4.21 15.35
CA ILE A 92 -1.69 4.91 14.06
C ILE A 92 -0.96 6.26 14.09
N ASP A 93 -1.00 6.97 15.21
CA ASP A 93 -0.34 8.27 15.39
C ASP A 93 1.19 8.22 15.20
N PHE A 94 1.82 7.04 15.34
CA PHE A 94 3.26 6.86 15.13
C PHE A 94 3.64 6.56 13.67
N LEU A 95 2.66 6.32 12.79
CA LEU A 95 2.88 5.98 11.40
C LEU A 95 3.13 7.23 10.56
N ASP A 96 4.00 7.10 9.56
CA ASP A 96 4.14 8.10 8.51
C ASP A 96 2.93 8.02 7.55
N TYR A 97 2.50 6.79 7.25
CA TYR A 97 1.30 6.49 6.46
C TYR A 97 0.69 5.15 6.86
N ALA A 98 -0.58 4.95 6.53
CA ALA A 98 -1.26 3.66 6.61
C ALA A 98 -1.78 3.25 5.23
N ILE A 99 -1.63 1.96 4.95
CA ILE A 99 -2.31 1.26 3.87
C ILE A 99 -3.48 0.53 4.53
N ILE A 100 -4.69 0.64 4.01
CA ILE A 100 -5.82 -0.17 4.47
C ILE A 100 -6.11 -1.26 3.46
N GLY A 101 -6.56 -2.44 3.91
CA GLY A 101 -6.88 -3.55 3.01
C GLY A 101 -7.91 -4.48 3.63
N ILE A 102 -8.64 -5.20 2.77
CA ILE A 102 -9.50 -6.30 3.20
C ILE A 102 -8.68 -7.59 3.18
N HIS A 103 -8.63 -8.29 4.31
CA HIS A 103 -8.03 -9.61 4.44
C HIS A 103 -9.07 -10.58 4.97
N GLU A 104 -9.27 -11.72 4.30
CA GLU A 104 -10.30 -12.71 4.66
C GLU A 104 -10.14 -13.26 6.08
N GLN A 105 -8.92 -13.22 6.64
CA GLN A 105 -8.65 -13.60 8.03
C GLN A 105 -9.25 -12.64 9.05
N CYS A 106 -9.47 -11.38 8.66
CA CYS A 106 -9.94 -10.30 9.52
C CYS A 106 -11.33 -9.76 9.13
N TYR A 107 -11.86 -10.22 8.00
CA TYR A 107 -13.04 -9.63 7.37
C TYR A 107 -13.95 -10.69 6.76
N GLN A 108 -15.24 -10.61 7.07
CA GLN A 108 -16.28 -11.41 6.44
C GLN A 108 -16.93 -10.62 5.31
N ASN A 109 -16.96 -11.18 4.09
CA ASN A 109 -17.67 -10.55 2.98
C ASN A 109 -19.16 -10.33 3.33
N GLU A 110 -19.64 -9.08 3.21
CA GLU A 110 -21.04 -8.69 3.47
C GLU A 110 -21.76 -8.17 2.22
N GLY A 111 -21.18 -8.41 1.04
CA GLY A 111 -21.67 -7.93 -0.25
C GLY A 111 -21.04 -6.60 -0.65
N GLU A 112 -21.07 -6.33 -1.95
CA GLU A 112 -20.39 -5.19 -2.60
C GLU A 112 -20.65 -3.85 -1.93
N GLU A 113 -21.92 -3.53 -1.66
CA GLU A 113 -22.31 -2.26 -1.05
C GLU A 113 -21.68 -2.04 0.34
N LYS A 114 -21.78 -3.05 1.21
CA LYS A 114 -21.27 -2.99 2.58
C LYS A 114 -19.75 -3.04 2.63
N ASN A 115 -19.12 -3.88 1.81
CA ASN A 115 -17.67 -3.91 1.70
C ASN A 115 -17.13 -2.53 1.30
N THR A 116 -17.78 -1.91 0.33
CA THR A 116 -17.44 -0.55 -0.12
C THR A 116 -17.67 0.47 0.99
N ASP A 117 -18.78 0.39 1.73
CA ASP A 117 -19.05 1.28 2.87
C ASP A 117 -17.97 1.18 3.97
N HIS A 118 -17.56 -0.04 4.31
CA HIS A 118 -16.55 -0.26 5.35
C HIS A 118 -15.19 0.30 4.95
N VAL A 119 -14.77 0.07 3.69
CA VAL A 119 -13.53 0.61 3.15
C VAL A 119 -13.57 2.15 3.13
N ILE A 120 -14.65 2.75 2.61
CA ILE A 120 -14.82 4.21 2.56
C ILE A 120 -14.85 4.82 3.98
N SER A 121 -15.43 4.11 4.96
CA SER A 121 -15.39 4.55 6.36
C SER A 121 -13.96 4.67 6.87
N CYS A 122 -13.12 3.67 6.58
CA CYS A 122 -11.72 3.62 6.99
C CYS A 122 -10.85 4.68 6.30
N MET A 123 -11.16 5.06 5.05
CA MET A 123 -10.46 6.13 4.33
C MET A 123 -10.51 7.50 5.03
N LYS A 124 -11.45 7.70 5.96
CA LYS A 124 -11.59 8.99 6.69
C LYS A 124 -10.51 9.22 7.75
N GLN A 125 -9.72 8.20 8.07
CA GLN A 125 -8.60 8.31 9.00
C GLN A 125 -7.47 9.13 8.37
N GLU A 126 -6.98 10.15 9.08
CA GLU A 126 -6.00 11.12 8.56
C GLU A 126 -4.69 10.49 8.08
N LYS A 127 -4.26 9.39 8.72
CA LYS A 127 -3.03 8.68 8.34
C LYS A 127 -3.21 7.68 7.20
N VAL A 128 -4.45 7.37 6.81
CA VAL A 128 -4.73 6.42 5.72
C VAL A 128 -4.56 7.14 4.38
N HIS A 129 -3.57 6.70 3.62
CA HIS A 129 -3.22 7.29 2.33
C HIS A 129 -3.35 6.30 1.18
N PHE A 130 -3.46 5.00 1.45
CA PHE A 130 -3.46 3.97 0.42
C PHE A 130 -4.52 2.89 0.71
N LEU A 131 -5.15 2.37 -0.34
CA LEU A 131 -5.97 1.15 -0.29
C LEU A 131 -5.22 0.04 -1.02
N ALA A 132 -4.83 -1.00 -0.28
CA ALA A 132 -4.13 -2.17 -0.78
C ALA A 132 -5.02 -3.02 -1.68
N HIS A 133 -4.44 -3.48 -2.79
CA HIS A 133 -4.96 -4.52 -3.71
C HIS A 133 -6.51 -4.64 -3.76
N PRO A 134 -7.26 -3.59 -4.13
CA PRO A 134 -8.73 -3.63 -4.19
C PRO A 134 -9.21 -4.30 -5.49
N ASP A 135 -8.75 -5.51 -5.78
CA ASP A 135 -8.95 -6.20 -7.07
C ASP A 135 -9.61 -7.58 -6.95
N ASP A 136 -10.09 -8.01 -5.78
CA ASP A 136 -10.58 -9.38 -5.58
C ASP A 136 -12.08 -9.51 -5.29
N ASP A 137 -12.80 -10.21 -6.18
CA ASP A 137 -14.23 -10.50 -6.07
C ASP A 137 -14.63 -11.56 -5.03
N HIS A 138 -13.67 -12.09 -4.26
CA HIS A 138 -14.02 -12.75 -3.00
C HIS A 138 -14.61 -11.74 -2.00
N THR A 139 -14.22 -10.46 -2.11
CA THR A 139 -14.74 -9.31 -1.36
C THR A 139 -15.01 -8.15 -2.33
N PRO A 140 -16.07 -8.23 -3.15
CA PRO A 140 -16.31 -7.29 -4.24
C PRO A 140 -16.51 -5.86 -3.71
N LEU A 141 -16.15 -4.88 -4.54
CA LEU A 141 -16.23 -3.45 -4.26
C LEU A 141 -16.87 -2.70 -5.44
N ASP A 142 -17.70 -1.71 -5.15
CA ASP A 142 -18.29 -0.82 -6.15
C ASP A 142 -17.28 0.30 -6.48
N TYR A 143 -16.57 0.15 -7.59
CA TYR A 143 -15.55 1.10 -8.01
C TYR A 143 -16.10 2.51 -8.32
N LYS A 144 -17.36 2.61 -8.75
CA LYS A 144 -18.00 3.92 -9.04
C LYS A 144 -18.24 4.72 -7.77
N ARG A 145 -18.39 4.04 -6.63
CA ARG A 145 -18.43 4.67 -5.29
C ARG A 145 -17.04 4.82 -4.69
N LEU A 146 -16.20 3.80 -4.83
CA LEU A 146 -14.88 3.71 -4.22
C LEU A 146 -13.92 4.77 -4.77
N VAL A 147 -13.79 4.91 -6.09
CA VAL A 147 -12.79 5.80 -6.72
C VAL A 147 -13.04 7.28 -6.38
N PRO A 148 -14.27 7.82 -6.49
CA PRO A 148 -14.53 9.20 -6.08
C PRO A 148 -14.34 9.41 -4.58
N ALA A 149 -14.64 8.41 -3.75
CA ALA A 149 -14.41 8.48 -2.31
C ALA A 149 -12.92 8.50 -1.98
N ALA A 150 -12.12 7.65 -2.63
CA ALA A 150 -10.67 7.62 -2.49
C ALA A 150 -10.07 8.99 -2.83
N LYS A 151 -10.48 9.60 -3.95
CA LYS A 151 -10.09 10.97 -4.31
C LYS A 151 -10.51 12.00 -3.25
N LYS A 152 -11.75 11.92 -2.76
CA LYS A 152 -12.30 12.86 -1.75
C LYS A 152 -11.52 12.81 -0.44
N TYR A 153 -11.15 11.61 0.01
CA TYR A 153 -10.45 11.40 1.27
C TYR A 153 -8.92 11.32 1.11
N HIS A 154 -8.40 11.69 -0.06
CA HIS A 154 -6.96 11.74 -0.33
C HIS A 154 -6.26 10.38 -0.15
N VAL A 155 -6.90 9.32 -0.64
CA VAL A 155 -6.41 7.94 -0.66
C VAL A 155 -6.10 7.52 -2.10
N ALA A 156 -4.90 7.00 -2.33
CA ALA A 156 -4.52 6.40 -3.61
C ALA A 156 -4.86 4.90 -3.64
N LEU A 157 -5.27 4.41 -4.81
CA LEU A 157 -5.60 3.00 -5.01
C LEU A 157 -4.39 2.23 -5.51
N GLU A 158 -4.11 1.08 -4.90
CA GLU A 158 -2.93 0.28 -5.22
C GLU A 158 -3.14 -0.58 -6.48
N VAL A 159 -2.10 -0.64 -7.31
CA VAL A 159 -1.89 -1.67 -8.34
C VAL A 159 -0.75 -2.56 -7.87
N ASN A 160 -1.10 -3.72 -7.34
CA ASN A 160 -0.17 -4.59 -6.64
C ASN A 160 0.47 -5.60 -7.60
N ASN A 161 1.80 -5.65 -7.67
CA ASN A 161 2.52 -6.57 -8.56
C ASN A 161 2.30 -8.04 -8.18
N ASN A 162 2.09 -8.33 -6.89
CA ASN A 162 1.83 -9.67 -6.39
C ASN A 162 0.47 -10.23 -6.88
N THR A 163 -0.52 -9.37 -7.19
CA THR A 163 -1.75 -9.79 -7.89
C THR A 163 -1.41 -10.54 -9.17
N PHE A 164 -0.53 -10.00 -10.00
CA PHE A 164 -0.22 -10.57 -11.31
C PHE A 164 0.55 -11.89 -11.19
N ARG A 165 1.42 -12.01 -10.17
CA ARG A 165 2.10 -13.27 -9.82
C ARG A 165 1.13 -14.35 -9.33
N ARG A 166 0.03 -13.94 -8.70
CA ARG A 166 -0.94 -14.82 -8.02
C ARG A 166 -2.36 -14.70 -8.59
N LYS A 167 -2.50 -14.36 -9.87
CA LYS A 167 -3.80 -14.08 -10.52
C LYS A 167 -4.85 -15.19 -10.34
N GLN A 168 -4.43 -16.44 -10.24
CA GLN A 168 -5.30 -17.60 -10.01
C GLN A 168 -5.92 -17.64 -8.61
N ARG A 169 -5.37 -16.89 -7.65
CA ARG A 169 -5.88 -16.79 -6.28
C ARG A 169 -6.80 -15.60 -6.07
N ARG A 170 -6.86 -14.67 -7.04
CA ARG A 170 -7.63 -13.43 -6.95
C ARG A 170 -8.73 -13.43 -8.01
N LYS A 171 -9.98 -13.43 -7.58
CA LYS A 171 -11.12 -13.59 -8.46
C LYS A 171 -11.34 -12.31 -9.26
N ASN A 172 -11.39 -12.45 -10.59
CA ASN A 172 -11.63 -11.35 -11.55
C ASN A 172 -10.64 -10.16 -11.51
N CYS A 173 -9.47 -10.33 -10.90
CA CYS A 173 -8.48 -9.26 -10.68
C CYS A 173 -8.14 -8.38 -11.89
N LEU A 174 -7.98 -8.96 -13.09
CA LEU A 174 -7.65 -8.16 -14.27
C LEU A 174 -8.80 -7.28 -14.74
N GLU A 175 -10.04 -7.77 -14.67
CA GLU A 175 -11.22 -6.97 -15.05
C GLU A 175 -11.50 -5.88 -14.01
N ASN A 176 -11.32 -6.23 -12.74
CA ASN A 176 -11.40 -5.30 -11.62
C ASN A 176 -10.39 -4.15 -11.74
N TYR A 177 -9.12 -4.45 -12.03
CA TYR A 177 -8.14 -3.40 -12.28
C TYR A 177 -8.48 -2.54 -13.50
N LYS A 178 -8.97 -3.12 -14.61
CA LYS A 178 -9.39 -2.32 -15.78
C LYS A 178 -10.50 -1.33 -15.42
N GLU A 179 -11.53 -1.78 -14.69
CA GLU A 179 -12.63 -0.92 -14.26
C GLU A 179 -12.15 0.18 -13.31
N MET A 180 -11.42 -0.20 -12.25
CA MET A 180 -10.87 0.73 -11.28
C MET A 180 -9.97 1.79 -11.93
N LEU A 181 -9.04 1.37 -12.80
CA LEU A 181 -8.08 2.27 -13.44
C LEU A 181 -8.74 3.18 -14.47
N SER A 182 -9.74 2.69 -15.21
CA SER A 182 -10.56 3.52 -16.09
C SER A 182 -11.22 4.66 -15.30
N LEU A 183 -11.82 4.34 -14.15
CA LEU A 183 -12.43 5.34 -13.26
C LEU A 183 -11.37 6.24 -12.62
N CYS A 184 -10.18 5.74 -12.28
CA CYS A 184 -9.10 6.58 -11.76
C CYS A 184 -8.68 7.64 -12.79
N MET A 185 -8.61 7.29 -14.08
CA MET A 185 -8.37 8.25 -15.15
C MET A 185 -9.52 9.24 -15.30
N GLU A 186 -10.78 8.80 -15.21
CA GLU A 186 -11.95 9.68 -15.30
C GLU A 186 -11.98 10.71 -14.16
N TYR A 187 -11.80 10.27 -12.92
CA TYR A 187 -11.88 11.11 -11.71
C TYR A 187 -10.54 11.76 -11.32
N ARG A 188 -9.47 11.49 -12.08
CA ARG A 188 -8.09 11.91 -11.77
C ARG A 188 -7.68 11.50 -10.34
N ALA A 189 -8.05 10.28 -9.96
CA ALA A 189 -7.66 9.66 -8.70
C ALA A 189 -6.24 9.10 -8.82
N PRO A 190 -5.34 9.40 -7.86
CA PRO A 190 -3.99 8.89 -7.90
C PRO A 190 -3.96 7.39 -7.64
N VAL A 191 -2.95 6.73 -8.20
CA VAL A 191 -2.67 5.31 -7.96
C VAL A 191 -1.25 5.15 -7.45
N LEU A 192 -1.01 4.02 -6.78
CA LEU A 192 0.31 3.62 -6.32
C LEU A 192 0.61 2.22 -6.86
N VAL A 193 1.81 2.00 -7.39
CA VAL A 193 2.26 0.66 -7.78
C VAL A 193 3.16 0.11 -6.68
N SER A 194 3.03 -1.16 -6.30
CA SER A 194 3.85 -1.73 -5.24
C SER A 194 4.22 -3.19 -5.51
N SER A 195 5.26 -3.67 -4.83
CA SER A 195 5.68 -5.07 -4.96
C SER A 195 4.89 -6.02 -4.04
N ASP A 196 4.42 -5.52 -2.89
CA ASP A 196 3.95 -6.34 -1.77
C ASP A 196 5.01 -7.39 -1.37
N ALA A 197 6.26 -6.93 -1.31
CA ALA A 197 7.42 -7.79 -1.09
C ALA A 197 7.37 -8.41 0.30
N HIS A 198 7.39 -9.74 0.32
CA HIS A 198 7.56 -10.55 1.51
C HIS A 198 8.96 -11.17 1.60
N ASP A 199 9.88 -10.74 0.74
CA ASP A 199 11.27 -11.19 0.70
C ASP A 199 12.14 -10.12 0.03
N PRO A 200 13.42 -9.91 0.44
CA PRO A 200 14.30 -8.91 -0.17
C PRO A 200 14.50 -9.09 -1.70
N SER A 201 14.35 -10.32 -2.22
CA SER A 201 14.41 -10.58 -3.66
C SER A 201 13.27 -9.94 -4.46
N GLN A 202 12.20 -9.51 -3.79
CA GLN A 202 11.00 -8.97 -4.43
C GLN A 202 10.86 -7.45 -4.31
N VAL A 203 11.59 -6.82 -3.39
CA VAL A 203 11.58 -5.36 -3.17
C VAL A 203 11.77 -4.64 -4.51
N GLY A 204 10.91 -3.67 -4.81
CA GLY A 204 10.96 -2.88 -6.05
C GLY A 204 10.63 -3.62 -7.34
N ASP A 205 10.34 -4.93 -7.31
CA ASP A 205 9.85 -5.63 -8.51
C ASP A 205 8.36 -5.37 -8.70
N ILE A 206 8.08 -4.53 -9.69
CA ILE A 206 6.75 -4.10 -10.12
C ILE A 206 6.53 -4.33 -11.62
N SER A 207 7.36 -5.18 -12.23
CA SER A 207 7.44 -5.34 -13.68
C SER A 207 6.11 -5.73 -14.34
N LEU A 208 5.31 -6.61 -13.70
CA LEU A 208 4.04 -7.08 -14.25
C LEU A 208 2.95 -6.02 -14.13
N ALA A 209 2.91 -5.29 -13.01
CA ALA A 209 1.99 -4.19 -12.82
C ALA A 209 2.28 -3.04 -13.81
N ALA A 210 3.55 -2.68 -13.99
CA ALA A 210 3.96 -1.68 -14.96
C ALA A 210 3.61 -2.09 -16.41
N GLU A 211 3.89 -3.35 -16.79
CA GLU A 211 3.50 -3.88 -18.10
C GLU A 211 1.98 -3.79 -18.32
N PHE A 212 1.18 -4.10 -17.31
CA PHE A 212 -0.27 -4.00 -17.39
C PHE A 212 -0.75 -2.54 -17.54
N LEU A 213 -0.16 -1.60 -16.80
CA LEU A 213 -0.47 -0.17 -16.93
C LEU A 213 -0.13 0.37 -18.32
N ASP A 214 1.01 -0.06 -18.87
CA ASP A 214 1.41 0.26 -20.25
C ASP A 214 0.42 -0.30 -21.27
N GLN A 215 -0.02 -1.55 -21.11
CA GLN A 215 -0.97 -2.20 -22.01
C GLN A 215 -2.33 -1.49 -22.07
N ILE A 216 -2.81 -0.94 -20.94
CA ILE A 216 -4.08 -0.20 -20.90
C ILE A 216 -3.90 1.30 -21.23
N GLY A 217 -2.67 1.77 -21.42
CA GLY A 217 -2.36 3.17 -21.68
C GLY A 217 -2.69 4.09 -20.51
N PHE A 218 -2.40 3.66 -19.28
CA PHE A 218 -2.70 4.44 -18.08
C PHE A 218 -1.90 5.74 -18.04
N ASP A 219 -2.52 6.80 -17.52
CA ASP A 219 -1.90 8.12 -17.39
C ASP A 219 -0.84 8.12 -16.28
N GLU A 220 0.43 8.13 -16.66
CA GLU A 220 1.58 8.13 -15.74
C GLU A 220 1.58 9.31 -14.76
N THR A 221 0.92 10.43 -15.10
CA THR A 221 0.83 11.58 -14.19
C THR A 221 0.00 11.29 -12.93
N LEU A 222 -0.81 10.22 -12.96
CA LEU A 222 -1.58 9.75 -11.80
C LEU A 222 -0.83 8.76 -10.91
N ILE A 223 0.33 8.26 -11.33
CA ILE A 223 1.13 7.30 -10.55
C ILE A 223 1.98 8.05 -9.52
N LEU A 224 1.85 7.73 -8.23
CA LEU A 224 2.55 8.46 -7.16
C LEU A 224 4.03 8.11 -7.06
N ASN A 225 4.39 6.84 -7.24
CA ASN A 225 5.73 6.34 -6.91
C ASN A 225 6.78 6.48 -8.04
N THR A 226 6.50 7.33 -9.02
CA THR A 226 7.46 7.75 -10.06
C THR A 226 8.28 8.98 -9.65
N ASP A 227 7.90 9.66 -8.55
CA ASP A 227 8.55 10.86 -8.05
C ASP A 227 8.48 10.87 -6.51
N ALA A 228 9.64 10.89 -5.86
CA ALA A 228 9.74 10.84 -4.40
C ALA A 228 9.16 12.09 -3.74
N GLU A 229 9.37 13.28 -4.30
CA GLU A 229 8.85 14.53 -3.74
C GLU A 229 7.32 14.57 -3.86
N LYS A 230 6.79 14.17 -5.01
CA LYS A 230 5.33 14.01 -5.22
C LYS A 230 4.72 13.08 -4.18
N PHE A 231 5.35 11.94 -3.91
CA PHE A 231 4.89 10.98 -2.91
C PHE A 231 4.95 11.55 -1.49
N LEU A 232 6.08 12.14 -1.09
CA LEU A 232 6.25 12.70 0.26
C LEU A 232 5.27 13.84 0.53
N ASN A 233 5.01 14.70 -0.47
CA ASN A 233 3.98 15.73 -0.40
C ASN A 233 2.58 15.13 -0.26
N PHE A 234 2.30 14.01 -0.96
CA PHE A 234 1.01 13.33 -0.88
C PHE A 234 0.70 12.85 0.55
N ILE A 235 1.69 12.29 1.25
CA ILE A 235 1.51 11.82 2.64
C ILE A 235 1.82 12.89 3.71
N SER A 236 2.05 14.14 3.30
CA SER A 236 2.45 15.25 4.18
C SER A 236 3.66 14.91 5.08
N PHE A 237 4.64 14.20 4.54
CA PHE A 237 5.82 13.78 5.30
C PHE A 237 6.74 14.99 5.56
N ALA A 238 6.77 15.45 6.82
CA ALA A 238 7.76 16.42 7.26
C ALA A 238 9.11 15.70 7.42
N CYS A 239 10.03 15.94 6.48
CA CYS A 239 11.37 15.36 6.55
C CYS A 239 12.06 15.78 7.86
N ALA A 240 12.36 14.82 8.74
CA ALA A 240 13.15 15.05 9.95
C ALA A 240 14.64 15.27 9.67
N CYS A 241 15.07 15.14 8.41
CA CYS A 241 16.44 15.35 8.00
C CYS A 241 16.66 16.84 7.71
N GLY A 242 16.81 17.62 8.78
CA GLY A 242 17.66 18.80 8.71
C GLY A 242 19.07 18.37 8.33
N ASN A 243 19.71 19.15 7.46
CA ASN A 243 21.11 19.04 7.09
C ASN A 243 22.00 18.56 8.26
N VAL A 244 22.79 17.52 8.00
CA VAL A 244 24.07 17.27 8.67
C VAL A 244 25.13 17.09 7.61
#